data_AF-A0A5H2Y4I6-F1
#
_entry.id   AF-A0A5H2Y4I6-F1
#
_cell.length_a   1.000
_cell.length_b   1.000
_cell.length_c   1.000
_cell.angle_alpha   90.00
_cell.angle_beta   90.00
_cell.angle_gamma   90.00
#
_symmetry.space_group_name_H-M   'P 1'
#
loop_
_entity.id
_entity.type
_entity.pdbx_description
1 polymer ?
#
loop_
_entity_poly.entity_id
_entity_poly.type
_entity_poly.pdbx_seq_one_letter_code
_entity_poly.pdbx_strand_id
1 'polypeptide(L)'
;MRLNDNLKYKYLRFFGVLCIIFGVLSGYDAFQLISNPAATVVINGVERSDAEAKLMSFFLPVIFIAVGVVLNLVTRNDVANIRRAENTLWSIFRK
;
A
#
# COMPACT_ATOMS: atom_id res chain seq x y z
N MET A 1 17.93 19.89 3.07
CA MET A 1 18.37 18.89 4.07
C MET A 1 18.44 17.51 3.41
N ARG A 2 19.61 16.88 3.34
CA ARG A 2 19.74 15.48 2.86
C ARG A 2 19.37 14.54 4.01
N LEU A 3 18.24 13.84 3.90
CA LEU A 3 17.82 12.84 4.88
C LEU A 3 18.82 11.67 4.90
N ASN A 4 19.25 11.28 6.10
CA ASN A 4 20.14 10.14 6.34
C ASN A 4 19.47 8.84 5.88
N ASP A 5 20.22 7.93 5.24
CA ASP A 5 19.71 6.67 4.71
C ASP A 5 19.08 5.79 5.79
N ASN A 6 19.61 5.86 7.01
CA ASN A 6 19.02 5.21 8.19
C ASN A 6 17.64 5.75 8.54
N LEU A 7 17.41 7.06 8.33
CA LEU A 7 16.11 7.67 8.59
C LEU A 7 15.12 7.27 7.50
N LYS A 8 15.52 7.31 6.22
CA LYS A 8 14.70 6.85 5.09
C LYS A 8 14.25 5.39 5.27
N TYR A 9 15.16 4.50 5.65
CA TYR A 9 14.86 3.11 5.94
C TYR A 9 13.84 2.95 7.08
N LYS A 10 14.01 3.68 8.18
CA LYS A 10 13.06 3.66 9.31
C LYS A 10 11.68 4.18 8.89
N TYR A 11 11.63 5.25 8.10
CA TYR A 11 10.37 5.80 7.58
C TYR A 11 9.66 4.84 6.64
N LEU A 12 10.38 4.18 5.72
CA LEU A 12 9.83 3.17 4.81
C LEU A 12 9.16 2.02 5.58
N ARG A 13 9.84 1.50 6.61
CA ARG A 13 9.27 0.46 7.48
C ARG A 13 8.07 0.95 8.28
N PHE A 14 8.17 2.13 8.88
CA PHE A 14 7.06 2.71 9.63
C PHE A 14 5.82 2.90 8.75
N PHE A 15 6.00 3.45 7.55
CA PHE A 15 4.92 3.60 6.59
C PHE A 15 4.37 2.24 6.12
N GLY A 16 5.24 1.26 5.90
CA GLY A 16 4.82 -0.11 5.58
C GLY A 16 3.94 -0.72 6.66
N VAL A 17 4.29 -0.54 7.95
CA VAL A 17 3.45 -0.98 9.08
C VAL A 17 2.11 -0.25 9.08
N LEU A 18 2.09 1.07 8.84
CA LEU A 18 0.83 1.82 8.73
C LEU A 18 -0.06 1.30 7.60
N CYS A 19 0.51 0.97 6.44
CA CYS A 19 -0.23 0.37 5.33
C CYS A 19 -0.84 -0.99 5.72
N ILE A 20 -0.11 -1.83 6.44
CA ILE A 20 -0.64 -3.11 6.93
C ILE A 20 -1.80 -2.87 7.90
N ILE A 21 -1.64 -1.98 8.89
CA ILE A 21 -2.68 -1.66 9.87
C ILE A 21 -3.94 -1.15 9.16
N PHE A 22 -3.79 -0.19 8.25
CA PHE A 22 -4.89 0.36 7.48
C PHE A 22 -5.57 -0.71 6.61
N GLY A 23 -4.79 -1.57 5.96
CA GLY A 23 -5.30 -2.67 5.16
C GLY A 23 -6.07 -3.71 5.99
N VAL A 24 -5.64 -4.01 7.21
CA VAL A 24 -6.37 -4.92 8.12
C VAL A 24 -7.68 -4.30 8.60
N LEU A 25 -7.65 -3.02 9.02
CA LEU A 25 -8.86 -2.33 9.48
C LEU A 25 -9.90 -2.20 8.35
N SER A 26 -9.48 -1.72 7.18
CA SER A 26 -10.37 -1.63 6.01
C SER A 26 -10.83 -3.00 5.50
N GLY A 27 -9.99 -4.04 5.63
CA GLY A 27 -10.35 -5.42 5.31
C GLY A 27 -11.42 -6.00 6.24
N TYR A 28 -11.41 -5.60 7.51
CA TYR A 28 -12.47 -5.97 8.46
C TYR A 28 -13.81 -5.32 8.09
N ASP A 29 -13.81 -4.04 7.70
CA ASP A 29 -15.02 -3.36 7.22
C ASP A 29 -15.56 -4.01 5.93
N ALA A 30 -14.67 -4.36 4.99
CA ALA A 30 -15.03 -5.10 3.78
C ALA A 30 -15.64 -6.48 4.11
N PHE A 31 -15.13 -7.17 5.14
CA PHE A 31 -15.69 -8.44 5.60
C PHE A 31 -17.11 -8.28 6.17
N GLN A 32 -17.35 -7.23 6.95
CA GLN A 32 -18.70 -6.91 7.42
C GLN A 32 -19.66 -6.60 6.26
N LEU A 33 -19.18 -5.91 5.23
CA LEU A 33 -19.97 -5.57 4.06
C LEU A 33 -20.41 -6.80 3.25
N ILE A 34 -19.52 -7.78 3.05
CA ILE A 34 -19.85 -9.04 2.37
C ILE A 34 -20.83 -9.88 3.17
N SER A 35 -20.61 -9.97 4.48
CA SER A 35 -21.44 -10.79 5.37
C SER A 35 -22.83 -10.20 5.61
N ASN A 36 -23.05 -8.92 5.32
CA ASN A 36 -24.36 -8.29 5.37
C ASN A 36 -25.12 -8.46 4.04
N PRO A 37 -26.21 -9.26 3.98
CA PRO A 37 -26.98 -9.44 2.75
C PRO A 37 -27.70 -8.16 2.30
N ALA A 38 -28.04 -7.26 3.22
CA ALA A 38 -28.74 -6.01 2.93
C ALA A 38 -27.81 -4.86 2.52
N ALA A 39 -26.49 -5.01 2.69
CA ALA A 39 -25.54 -4.00 2.24
C ALA A 39 -25.52 -3.93 0.70
N THR A 40 -25.40 -2.73 0.16
CA THR A 40 -25.21 -2.47 -1.27
C THR A 40 -23.89 -1.76 -1.51
N VAL A 41 -23.29 -2.02 -2.66
CA VAL A 41 -22.10 -1.32 -3.15
C VAL A 41 -22.41 -0.64 -4.47
N VAL A 42 -21.88 0.56 -4.67
CA VAL A 42 -22.04 1.29 -5.93
C VAL A 42 -20.87 0.96 -6.83
N ILE A 43 -21.14 0.31 -7.96
CA ILE A 43 -20.14 0.01 -9.00
C ILE A 43 -20.60 0.71 -10.28
N ASN A 44 -19.78 1.62 -10.81
CA ASN A 44 -20.10 2.39 -12.01
C ASN A 44 -21.46 3.13 -11.94
N GLY A 45 -21.82 3.63 -10.75
CA GLY A 45 -23.08 4.35 -10.52
C GLY A 45 -24.32 3.46 -10.35
N VAL A 46 -24.16 2.12 -10.36
CA VAL A 46 -25.25 1.17 -10.14
C VAL A 46 -25.08 0.52 -8.77
N GLU A 47 -26.15 0.53 -7.97
CA GLU A 47 -26.22 -0.21 -6.71
C GLU A 47 -26.33 -1.71 -6.97
N ARG A 48 -25.42 -2.48 -6.37
CA ARG A 48 -25.43 -3.94 -6.44
C ARG A 48 -25.28 -4.55 -5.05
N SER A 49 -26.03 -5.62 -4.79
CA SER A 49 -25.98 -6.40 -3.56
C SER A 49 -25.32 -7.77 -3.74
N ASP A 50 -24.94 -8.11 -4.97
CA ASP A 50 -24.34 -9.40 -5.32
C ASP A 50 -23.01 -9.63 -4.57
N ALA A 51 -22.73 -10.87 -4.20
CA ALA A 51 -21.50 -11.22 -3.48
C ALA A 51 -20.24 -10.84 -4.28
N GLU A 52 -20.27 -11.03 -5.60
CA GLU A 52 -19.18 -10.66 -6.51
C GLU A 52 -18.90 -9.14 -6.50
N ALA A 53 -19.96 -8.33 -6.46
CA ALA A 53 -19.85 -6.88 -6.37
C ALA A 53 -19.22 -6.47 -5.02
N LYS A 54 -19.65 -7.11 -3.93
CA LYS A 54 -19.13 -6.82 -2.58
C LYS A 54 -17.67 -7.26 -2.42
N LEU A 55 -17.22 -8.30 -3.13
CA LEU A 55 -15.80 -8.72 -3.14
C LEU A 55 -14.85 -7.63 -3.64
N MET A 56 -15.31 -6.71 -4.48
CA MET A 56 -14.50 -5.58 -4.93
C MET A 56 -14.04 -4.68 -3.78
N SER A 57 -14.78 -4.67 -2.65
CA SER A 57 -14.38 -3.90 -1.46
C SER A 57 -13.07 -4.40 -0.81
N PHE A 58 -12.64 -5.64 -1.08
CA PHE A 58 -11.37 -6.18 -0.60
C PHE A 58 -10.14 -5.73 -1.40
N PHE A 59 -10.34 -5.18 -2.60
CA PHE A 59 -9.23 -4.87 -3.50
C PHE A 59 -8.24 -3.88 -2.88
N LEU A 60 -8.77 -2.80 -2.30
CA LEU A 60 -7.98 -1.76 -1.64
C LEU A 60 -7.29 -2.27 -0.36
N PRO A 61 -7.98 -2.94 0.59
CA PRO A 61 -7.36 -3.61 1.73
C PRO A 61 -6.18 -4.52 1.35
N VAL A 62 -6.36 -5.38 0.35
CA VAL A 62 -5.35 -6.34 -0.09
C VAL A 62 -4.13 -5.62 -0.68
N ILE A 63 -4.33 -4.58 -1.48
CA ILE A 63 -3.23 -3.76 -2.01
C ILE A 63 -2.43 -3.12 -0.88
N PHE A 64 -3.10 -2.53 0.12
CA PHE A 64 -2.41 -1.90 1.24
C PHE A 64 -1.58 -2.89 2.05
N ILE A 65 -2.09 -4.09 2.31
CA ILE A 65 -1.34 -5.15 2.97
C ILE A 65 -0.13 -5.56 2.12
N ALA A 66 -0.32 -5.82 0.83
CA ALA A 66 0.75 -6.24 -0.07
C ALA A 66 1.87 -5.18 -0.15
N VAL A 67 1.51 -3.92 -0.38
CA VAL A 67 2.46 -2.79 -0.39
C VAL A 67 3.16 -2.67 0.96
N GLY A 68 2.41 -2.75 2.07
CA GLY A 68 2.98 -2.65 3.41
C GLY A 68 3.97 -3.78 3.73
N VAL A 69 3.71 -5.00 3.27
CA VAL A 69 4.64 -6.14 3.37
C VAL A 69 5.89 -5.88 2.56
N VAL A 70 5.76 -5.49 1.28
CA VAL A 70 6.90 -5.18 0.40
C VAL A 70 7.78 -4.10 1.03
N LEU A 71 7.20 -3.02 1.53
CA LEU A 71 7.93 -1.92 2.17
C LEU A 71 8.67 -2.35 3.45
N ASN A 72 8.15 -3.34 4.18
CA ASN A 72 8.82 -3.88 5.37
C ASN A 72 9.96 -4.87 5.03
N LEU A 73 9.87 -5.51 3.87
CA LEU A 73 10.92 -6.40 3.34
C LEU A 73 12.12 -5.65 2.77
N VAL A 74 11.96 -4.39 2.36
CA VAL A 74 13.07 -3.53 1.88
C VAL A 74 14.19 -3.51 2.91
N THR A 75 15.41 -3.82 2.47
CA THR A 75 16.60 -3.81 3.31
C THR A 75 17.31 -2.45 3.28
N ARG A 76 18.24 -2.21 4.21
CA ARG A 76 19.07 -0.99 4.18
C ARG A 76 19.93 -0.90 2.92
N ASN A 77 20.38 -2.04 2.40
CA ASN A 77 21.19 -2.11 1.19
C ASN A 77 20.37 -1.68 -0.04
N ASP A 78 19.09 -2.05 -0.09
CA ASP A 78 18.19 -1.63 -1.17
C ASP A 78 18.00 -0.12 -1.20
N VAL A 79 17.81 0.50 -0.02
CA VAL A 79 17.70 1.97 0.09
C VAL A 79 19.00 2.66 -0.39
N ALA A 80 20.17 2.10 -0.04
CA ALA A 80 21.45 2.62 -0.50
C ALA A 80 21.64 2.43 -2.02
N ASN A 81 21.22 1.30 -2.58
CA ASN A 81 21.29 1.01 -4.01
C ASN A 81 20.37 1.93 -4.82
N ILE A 82 19.14 2.17 -4.35
CA ILE A 82 18.21 3.13 -4.98
C ILE A 82 18.84 4.53 -5.00
N ARG A 83 19.45 4.97 -3.90
CA ARG A 83 20.13 6.28 -3.85
C ARG A 83 21.33 6.35 -4.80
N ARG A 84 22.09 5.27 -4.97
CA ARG A 84 23.18 5.20 -5.96
C ARG A 84 22.63 5.32 -7.38
N ALA A 85 21.59 4.55 -7.71
CA ALA A 85 20.94 4.60 -9.01
C ALA A 85 20.36 5.98 -9.32
N GLU A 86 19.69 6.62 -8.34
CA GLU A 86 19.20 8.00 -8.45
C GLU A 86 20.34 8.97 -8.78
N ASN A 87 21.47 8.90 -8.06
CA ASN A 87 22.62 9.77 -8.33
C ASN A 87 23.23 9.51 -9.72
N THR A 88 23.29 8.26 -10.16
CA THR A 88 23.78 7.90 -11.50
C THR A 88 22.85 8.45 -12.58
N LEU A 89 21.53 8.29 -12.45
CA LEU A 89 20.55 8.85 -13.39
C LEU A 89 20.66 10.38 -13.45
N TRP A 90 20.69 11.05 -12.30
CA TRP A 90 20.82 12.51 -12.25
C TRP A 90 22.17 13.03 -12.74
N SER A 91 23.23 12.21 -12.77
CA SER A 91 24.51 12.60 -13.36
C SER A 91 24.47 12.67 -14.88
N ILE A 92 23.58 11.90 -15.53
CA ILE A 92 23.40 11.93 -16.99
C ILE A 92 22.74 13.25 -17.42
N PHE A 93 21.78 13.74 -16.63
CA PHE A 93 21.06 14.99 -16.90
C PHE A 93 21.77 16.26 -16.41
N ARG A 94 22.94 16.13 -15.77
CA ARG A 94 23.76 17.25 -15.30
C ARG A 94 24.90 17.62 -16.26
N LYS A 95 24.91 17.07 -17.46
CA LYS A 95 25.71 17.53 -18.61
C LYS A 95 24.94 18.58 -19.40
#